data_AF-A0A8C0DIP6-F1
#
_entry.id   AF-A0A8C0DIP6-F1
#
_cell.length_a   1.000
_cell.length_b   1.000
_cell.length_c   1.000
_cell.angle_alpha   90.00
_cell.angle_beta   90.00
_cell.angle_gamma   90.00
#
_symmetry.space_group_name_H-M   'P 1'
#
loop_
_entity.id
_entity.type
_entity.pdbx_description
1 polymer ?
#
loop_
_entity_poly.entity_id
_entity_poly.type
_entity_poly.pdbx_seq_one_letter_code
_entity_poly.pdbx_strand_id
1 'polypeptide(L)'
;MTPDQLLTLCRAGVHSSNVGVRVNVVSILGITGSVLAKEDGTLDTLKTIGCFLLEVATKDPSLVVAGEALDALFDVFADGKEAERASVQIKLLSALKEFQPVFKMKIRKEGRAKYSPDQLCVLDNVKMNLRRFVAYQETVEKRLTT
;
A
#
# COMPACT_ATOMS: atom_id res chain seq x y z
N MET A 1 -15.54 -16.86 -5.37
CA MET A 1 -15.48 -15.45 -4.96
C MET A 1 -14.81 -14.68 -6.08
N THR A 2 -15.48 -13.65 -6.64
CA THR A 2 -14.87 -12.82 -7.69
C THR A 2 -13.98 -11.72 -7.08
N PRO A 3 -13.03 -11.15 -7.83
CA PRO A 3 -12.23 -10.01 -7.37
C PRO A 3 -13.09 -8.84 -6.86
N ASP A 4 -14.21 -8.55 -7.54
CA ASP A 4 -15.14 -7.49 -7.13
C ASP A 4 -15.83 -7.75 -5.80
N GLN A 5 -16.17 -9.02 -5.51
CA GLN A 5 -16.76 -9.41 -4.23
C GLN A 5 -15.75 -9.24 -3.09
N LEU A 6 -14.49 -9.63 -3.31
CA LEU A 6 -13.42 -9.41 -2.34
C LEU A 6 -13.23 -7.91 -2.07
N LEU A 7 -13.15 -7.10 -3.12
CA LEU A 7 -12.98 -5.65 -2.99
C LEU A 7 -14.16 -4.98 -2.30
N THR A 8 -15.39 -5.46 -2.54
CA THR A 8 -16.59 -4.96 -1.85
C THR A 8 -16.51 -5.25 -0.35
N LEU A 9 -16.10 -6.48 0.02
CA LEU A 9 -15.88 -6.84 1.42
C LEU A 9 -14.78 -5.98 2.07
N CYS A 10 -13.65 -5.79 1.38
CA CYS A 10 -12.56 -4.97 1.87
C CYS A 10 -12.96 -3.50 2.05
N ARG A 11 -13.73 -2.94 1.09
CA ARG A 11 -14.32 -1.60 1.23
C ARG A 11 -15.19 -1.48 2.46
N ALA A 12 -16.07 -2.44 2.73
CA ALA A 12 -16.86 -2.43 3.96
C ALA A 12 -15.96 -2.50 5.21
N GLY A 13 -14.94 -3.36 5.18
CA GLY A 13 -14.02 -3.57 6.29
C GLY A 13 -13.19 -2.35 6.68
N VAL A 14 -12.71 -1.55 5.71
CA VAL A 14 -11.94 -0.33 6.01
C VAL A 14 -12.76 0.83 6.57
N HIS A 15 -14.09 0.73 6.56
CA HIS A 15 -14.96 1.70 7.27
C HIS A 15 -15.26 1.26 8.71
N SER A 16 -14.71 0.11 9.16
CA SER A 16 -14.85 -0.32 10.54
C SER A 16 -14.19 0.66 11.51
N SER A 17 -14.87 0.95 12.62
CA SER A 17 -14.30 1.73 13.72
C SER A 17 -13.14 1.00 14.42
N ASN A 18 -13.04 -0.33 14.27
CA ASN A 18 -11.99 -1.13 14.85
C ASN A 18 -10.73 -1.12 13.97
N VAL A 19 -9.64 -0.55 14.50
CA VAL A 19 -8.32 -0.49 13.82
C VAL A 19 -7.81 -1.88 13.42
N GLY A 20 -7.96 -2.90 14.27
CA GLY A 20 -7.51 -4.26 13.98
C GLY A 20 -8.26 -4.89 12.80
N VAL A 21 -9.55 -4.60 12.64
CA VAL A 21 -10.31 -5.04 11.46
C VAL A 21 -9.75 -4.39 10.20
N ARG A 22 -9.45 -3.09 10.24
CA ARG A 22 -8.89 -2.38 9.07
C ARG A 22 -7.48 -2.88 8.71
N VAL A 23 -6.62 -3.12 9.71
CA VAL A 23 -5.31 -3.76 9.52
C VAL A 23 -5.48 -5.11 8.84
N ASN A 24 -6.33 -5.99 9.37
CA ASN A 24 -6.53 -7.34 8.79
C ASN A 24 -7.01 -7.29 7.34
N VAL A 25 -7.90 -6.35 7.00
CA VAL A 25 -8.38 -6.16 5.63
C VAL A 25 -7.25 -5.78 4.69
N VAL A 26 -6.39 -4.86 5.12
CA VAL A 26 -5.21 -4.43 4.37
C VAL A 26 -4.23 -5.60 4.19
N SER A 27 -3.91 -6.35 5.26
CA SER A 27 -2.98 -7.47 5.20
C SER A 27 -3.49 -8.58 4.26
N ILE A 28 -4.79 -8.91 4.30
CA ILE A 28 -5.40 -9.88 3.36
C ILE A 28 -5.25 -9.41 1.91
N LEU A 29 -5.50 -8.12 1.64
CA LEU A 29 -5.35 -7.57 0.29
C LEU A 29 -3.89 -7.52 -0.16
N GLY A 30 -2.95 -7.22 0.75
CA GLY A 30 -1.52 -7.26 0.48
C GLY A 30 -1.09 -8.66 0.03
N ILE A 31 -1.39 -9.68 0.84
CA ILE A 31 -1.08 -11.08 0.51
C ILE A 31 -1.72 -11.49 -0.82
N THR A 32 -3.01 -11.16 -1.02
CA THR A 32 -3.73 -11.47 -2.26
C THR A 32 -3.06 -10.81 -3.46
N GLY A 33 -2.72 -9.53 -3.36
CA GLY A 33 -2.07 -8.79 -4.43
C GLY A 33 -0.67 -9.34 -4.75
N SER A 34 0.14 -9.69 -3.74
CA SER A 34 1.47 -10.27 -3.95
C SER A 34 1.44 -11.64 -4.60
N VAL A 35 0.38 -12.42 -4.39
CA VAL A 35 0.15 -13.67 -5.13
C VAL A 35 -0.22 -13.35 -6.58
N LEU A 36 -1.18 -12.44 -6.80
CA LEU A 36 -1.64 -12.05 -8.14
C LEU A 36 -0.54 -11.38 -8.99
N ALA A 37 0.41 -10.67 -8.36
CA ALA A 37 1.54 -10.01 -9.03
C ALA A 37 2.41 -10.97 -9.85
N LYS A 38 2.40 -12.26 -9.49
CA LYS A 38 3.18 -13.33 -10.12
C LYS A 38 2.43 -14.07 -11.23
N GLU A 39 1.15 -13.77 -11.41
CA GLU A 39 0.27 -14.41 -12.38
C GLU A 39 0.00 -13.49 -13.57
N ASP A 40 -0.11 -14.06 -14.76
CA ASP A 40 -0.49 -13.33 -15.97
C ASP A 40 -2.00 -12.99 -15.95
N GLY A 41 -2.38 -11.91 -16.65
CA GLY A 41 -3.79 -11.51 -16.79
C GLY A 41 -4.41 -10.86 -15.54
N THR A 42 -3.59 -10.48 -14.57
CA THR A 42 -4.05 -9.88 -13.29
C THR A 42 -4.02 -8.36 -13.26
N LEU A 43 -3.58 -7.70 -14.35
CA LEU A 43 -3.36 -6.25 -14.45
C LEU A 43 -4.46 -5.39 -13.81
N ASP A 44 -5.72 -5.57 -14.24
CA ASP A 44 -6.82 -4.72 -13.78
C ASP A 44 -7.20 -5.00 -12.32
N THR A 45 -7.00 -6.23 -11.85
CA THR A 45 -7.17 -6.56 -10.44
C THR A 45 -6.07 -5.88 -9.61
N LEU A 46 -4.82 -5.94 -10.04
CA LEU A 46 -3.69 -5.27 -9.38
C LEU A 46 -3.83 -3.75 -9.35
N LYS A 47 -4.32 -3.13 -10.43
CA LYS A 47 -4.66 -1.70 -10.45
C LYS A 47 -5.69 -1.38 -9.39
N THR A 48 -6.74 -2.20 -9.27
CA THR A 48 -7.80 -1.97 -8.30
C THR A 48 -7.32 -2.16 -6.86
N ILE A 49 -6.53 -3.20 -6.59
CA ILE A 49 -5.88 -3.42 -5.28
C ILE A 49 -4.95 -2.25 -4.95
N GLY A 50 -4.11 -1.82 -5.90
CA GLY A 50 -3.16 -0.73 -5.70
C GLY A 50 -3.85 0.61 -5.41
N CYS A 51 -4.89 0.97 -6.16
CA CYS A 51 -5.68 2.17 -5.88
C CYS A 51 -6.32 2.11 -4.49
N PHE A 52 -6.85 0.95 -4.08
CA PHE A 52 -7.44 0.77 -2.77
C PHE A 52 -6.41 0.91 -1.65
N LEU A 53 -5.28 0.20 -1.73
CA LEU A 53 -4.23 0.28 -0.71
C LEU A 53 -3.64 1.69 -0.63
N LEU A 54 -3.46 2.38 -1.76
CA LEU A 54 -3.01 3.76 -1.81
C LEU A 54 -4.02 4.72 -1.17
N GLU A 55 -5.31 4.50 -1.39
CA GLU A 55 -6.36 5.27 -0.72
C GLU A 55 -6.30 5.08 0.81
N VAL A 56 -6.18 3.85 1.28
CA VAL A 56 -6.06 3.56 2.72
C VAL A 56 -4.79 4.18 3.31
N ALA A 57 -3.64 4.01 2.64
CA ALA A 57 -2.36 4.57 3.06
C ALA A 57 -2.40 6.09 3.22
N THR A 58 -3.12 6.79 2.32
CA THR A 58 -3.15 8.26 2.29
C THR A 58 -4.26 8.87 3.14
N LYS A 59 -5.37 8.17 3.34
CA LYS A 59 -6.58 8.73 3.99
C LYS A 59 -6.91 8.14 5.37
N ASP A 60 -6.42 6.95 5.74
CA ASP A 60 -6.82 6.38 7.05
C ASP A 60 -6.35 7.28 8.21
N PRO A 61 -7.23 7.57 9.19
CA PRO A 61 -6.85 8.39 10.33
C PRO A 61 -5.77 7.73 11.18
N SER A 62 -5.77 6.40 11.29
CA SER A 62 -4.79 5.63 12.06
C SER A 62 -3.48 5.48 11.30
N LEU A 63 -2.40 5.99 11.88
CA LEU A 63 -1.06 5.81 11.32
C LEU A 63 -0.67 4.33 11.19
N VAL A 64 -1.17 3.47 12.07
CA VAL A 64 -0.91 2.01 12.03
C VAL A 64 -1.53 1.39 10.78
N VAL A 65 -2.79 1.72 10.46
CA VAL A 65 -3.46 1.21 9.25
C VAL A 65 -2.80 1.77 8.00
N ALA A 66 -2.44 3.06 8.01
CA ALA A 66 -1.73 3.69 6.91
C ALA A 66 -0.34 3.05 6.68
N GLY A 67 0.38 2.71 7.76
CA GLY A 67 1.65 2.01 7.71
C GLY A 67 1.52 0.61 7.12
N GLU A 68 0.56 -0.17 7.60
CA GLU A 68 0.25 -1.50 7.05
C GLU A 68 -0.10 -1.43 5.56
N ALA A 69 -0.86 -0.42 5.13
CA ALA A 69 -1.24 -0.26 3.74
C ALA A 69 -0.06 0.10 2.84
N LEU A 70 0.91 0.86 3.35
CA LEU A 70 2.17 1.09 2.65
C LEU A 70 3.01 -0.18 2.56
N ASP A 71 3.10 -0.97 3.63
CA ASP A 71 3.86 -2.23 3.63
C ASP A 71 3.26 -3.22 2.61
N ALA A 72 1.94 -3.38 2.63
CA ALA A 72 1.20 -4.14 1.63
C ALA A 72 1.42 -3.63 0.20
N LEU A 73 1.44 -2.31 -0.02
CA LEU A 73 1.79 -1.75 -1.34
C LEU A 73 3.20 -2.15 -1.78
N PHE A 74 4.18 -2.10 -0.87
CA PHE A 74 5.54 -2.48 -1.20
C PHE A 74 5.62 -3.96 -1.58
N ASP A 75 4.92 -4.82 -0.87
CA ASP A 75 4.89 -6.26 -1.14
C ASP A 75 4.16 -6.62 -2.43
N VAL A 76 3.06 -5.95 -2.76
CA VAL A 76 2.28 -6.21 -3.98
C VAL A 76 3.04 -5.76 -5.23
N PHE A 77 3.76 -4.64 -5.12
CA PHE A 77 4.41 -3.98 -6.25
C PHE A 77 5.94 -4.07 -6.22
N ALA A 78 6.50 -4.99 -5.44
CA ALA A 78 7.95 -5.23 -5.34
C ALA A 78 8.53 -5.98 -6.54
N ASP A 79 7.72 -6.84 -7.17
CA ASP A 79 8.13 -7.71 -8.26
C ASP A 79 6.89 -8.16 -9.07
N GLY A 80 7.09 -8.51 -10.34
CA GLY A 80 6.05 -8.99 -11.24
C GLY A 80 5.72 -8.02 -12.36
N LYS A 81 5.73 -8.51 -13.60
CA LYS A 81 5.50 -7.71 -14.81
C LYS A 81 4.15 -7.01 -14.80
N GLU A 82 3.09 -7.69 -14.36
CA GLU A 82 1.75 -7.11 -14.28
C GLU A 82 1.65 -6.06 -13.17
N ALA A 83 2.35 -6.25 -12.04
CA ALA A 83 2.42 -5.26 -10.96
C ALA A 83 3.15 -3.99 -11.40
N GLU A 84 4.29 -4.10 -12.08
CA GLU A 84 5.02 -2.96 -12.63
C GLU A 84 4.18 -2.18 -13.66
N ARG A 85 3.47 -2.88 -14.56
CA ARG A 85 2.56 -2.24 -15.52
C ARG A 85 1.41 -1.54 -14.80
N ALA A 86 0.83 -2.18 -13.78
CA ALA A 86 -0.22 -1.60 -12.96
C ALA A 86 0.27 -0.34 -12.23
N SER A 87 1.47 -0.35 -11.63
CA SER A 87 2.00 0.77 -10.85
C SER A 87 2.18 2.03 -11.69
N VAL A 88 2.65 1.88 -12.94
CA VAL A 88 2.75 2.98 -13.91
C VAL A 88 1.36 3.51 -14.28
N GLN A 89 0.40 2.62 -14.61
CA GLN A 89 -0.94 3.04 -15.03
C GLN A 89 -1.73 3.76 -13.93
N ILE A 90 -1.53 3.39 -12.65
CA ILE A 90 -2.17 4.07 -11.52
C ILE A 90 -1.38 5.28 -11.01
N LYS A 91 -0.26 5.63 -11.66
CA LYS A 91 0.65 6.73 -11.26
C LYS A 91 1.16 6.60 -9.83
N LEU A 92 1.49 5.38 -9.41
CA LEU A 92 1.89 5.07 -8.03
C LEU A 92 3.11 5.90 -7.59
N LEU A 93 4.12 6.06 -8.45
CA LEU A 93 5.31 6.85 -8.14
C LEU A 93 4.98 8.30 -7.78
N SER A 94 4.15 8.96 -8.60
CA SER A 94 3.73 10.35 -8.38
C SER A 94 3.03 10.50 -7.03
N ALA A 95 2.06 9.61 -6.76
CA ALA A 95 1.30 9.64 -5.52
C ALA A 95 2.18 9.42 -4.27
N LEU A 96 3.13 8.49 -4.35
CA LEU A 96 4.05 8.23 -3.23
C LEU A 96 5.02 9.38 -2.97
N LYS A 97 5.50 10.06 -4.02
CA LYS A 97 6.36 11.26 -3.88
C LYS A 97 5.62 12.39 -3.20
N GLU A 98 4.36 12.63 -3.56
CA GLU A 98 3.51 13.64 -2.92
C GLU A 98 3.18 13.27 -1.47
N PHE A 99 2.93 11.99 -1.19
CA PHE A 99 2.54 11.51 0.12
C PHE A 99 3.71 11.41 1.12
N GLN A 100 4.91 11.09 0.67
CA GLN A 100 6.08 10.89 1.53
C GLN A 100 6.34 12.01 2.57
N PRO A 101 6.33 13.32 2.20
CA PRO A 101 6.48 14.40 3.18
C PRO A 101 5.31 14.47 4.18
N VAL A 102 4.08 14.17 3.73
CA VAL A 102 2.87 14.16 4.57
C VAL A 102 2.97 13.06 5.62
N PHE A 103 3.33 11.84 5.22
CA PHE A 103 3.49 10.70 6.13
C PHE A 103 4.56 10.98 7.20
N LYS A 104 5.72 11.52 6.79
CA LYS A 104 6.79 11.92 7.72
C LYS A 104 6.32 12.97 8.73
N MET A 105 5.55 13.96 8.29
CA MET A 105 4.98 14.96 9.18
C MET A 105 3.98 14.36 10.16
N LYS A 106 3.12 13.43 9.70
CA LYS A 106 2.13 12.74 10.53
C LYS A 106 2.78 11.93 11.66
N ILE A 107 3.81 11.12 11.35
CA ILE A 107 4.60 10.38 12.36
C ILE A 107 5.14 11.34 13.44
N ARG A 108 5.74 12.47 13.01
CA ARG A 108 6.34 13.45 13.93
C ARG A 108 5.29 14.11 14.83
N LYS A 109 4.13 14.48 14.28
CA LYS A 109 3.04 15.15 15.01
C LYS A 109 2.39 14.22 16.03
N GLU A 110 2.15 12.97 15.65
CA GLU A 110 1.44 12.01 16.48
C GLU A 110 2.28 11.46 17.65
N GLY A 111 3.62 11.50 17.53
CA GLY A 111 4.53 11.05 18.58
C GLY A 111 4.58 9.53 18.72
N ARG A 112 5.67 9.00 19.28
CA ARG A 112 5.91 7.56 19.39
C ARG A 112 5.25 6.89 20.60
N ALA A 113 4.90 7.66 21.63
CA ALA A 113 4.50 7.14 22.94
C ALA A 113 3.18 6.36 22.98
N LYS A 114 2.34 6.50 21.94
CA LYS A 114 1.01 5.88 21.86
C LYS A 114 0.97 4.56 21.06
N TYR A 115 2.12 4.09 20.59
CA TYR A 115 2.23 2.89 19.77
C TYR A 115 2.91 1.77 20.53
N SER A 116 2.46 0.54 20.30
CA SER A 116 3.16 -0.65 20.79
C SER A 116 4.52 -0.82 20.09
N PRO A 117 5.44 -1.62 20.67
CA PRO A 117 6.70 -1.97 20.00
C PRO A 117 6.51 -2.51 18.59
N ASP A 118 5.53 -3.39 18.39
CA ASP A 118 5.24 -3.99 17.07
C ASP A 118 4.76 -2.94 16.05
N GLN A 119 3.88 -2.02 16.49
CA GLN A 119 3.43 -0.92 15.64
C GLN A 119 4.58 0.02 15.28
N LEU A 120 5.48 0.32 16.22
CA LEU A 120 6.66 1.12 15.95
C LEU A 120 7.61 0.43 14.97
N CYS A 121 7.76 -0.90 15.07
CA CYS A 121 8.54 -1.69 14.13
C CYS A 121 8.03 -1.53 12.69
N VAL A 122 6.71 -1.71 12.48
CA VAL A 122 6.08 -1.51 11.16
C VAL A 122 6.29 -0.08 10.67
N LEU A 123 6.04 0.94 11.50
CA LEU A 123 6.17 2.34 11.08
C LEU A 123 7.61 2.74 10.72
N ASP A 124 8.60 2.23 11.46
CA ASP A 124 10.01 2.48 11.17
C ASP A 124 10.45 1.76 9.88
N ASN A 125 10.02 0.51 9.69
CA ASN A 125 10.26 -0.25 8.47
C ASN A 125 9.67 0.44 7.25
N VAL A 126 8.39 0.81 7.30
CA VAL A 126 7.67 1.48 6.23
C VAL A 126 8.33 2.81 5.87
N LYS A 127 8.79 3.59 6.86
CA LYS A 127 9.49 4.85 6.62
C LYS A 127 10.79 4.65 5.83
N MET A 128 11.57 3.62 6.17
CA MET A 128 12.80 3.28 5.45
C MET A 128 12.49 2.72 4.05
N ASN A 129 11.51 1.82 3.97
CA ASN A 129 11.13 1.12 2.74
C ASN A 129 10.49 2.07 1.73
N LEU A 130 9.71 3.06 2.17
CA LEU A 130 9.10 4.05 1.26
C LEU A 130 10.15 4.76 0.40
N ARG A 131 11.29 5.17 0.99
CA ARG A 131 12.36 5.80 0.22
C ARG A 131 12.97 4.86 -0.82
N ARG A 132 13.20 3.60 -0.44
CA ARG A 132 13.76 2.58 -1.33
C ARG A 132 12.79 2.23 -2.46
N PHE A 133 11.51 2.10 -2.12
CA PHE A 133 10.45 1.76 -3.05
C PHE A 133 10.20 2.88 -4.07
N VAL A 134 10.26 4.15 -3.66
CA VAL A 134 10.22 5.29 -4.60
C VAL A 134 11.36 5.22 -5.62
N ALA A 135 12.59 4.93 -5.20
CA ALA A 135 13.73 4.80 -6.10
C ALA A 135 13.59 3.58 -7.05
N TYR A 136 13.02 2.48 -6.56
CA TYR A 136 12.67 1.33 -7.39
C TYR A 136 11.63 1.71 -8.45
N GLN A 137 10.54 2.37 -8.06
CA GLN A 137 9.48 2.80 -8.98
C GLN A 137 9.98 3.82 -10.03
N GLU A 138 10.94 4.69 -9.69
CA GLU A 138 11.63 5.54 -10.69
C GLU A 138 12.32 4.71 -11.78
N THR A 139 12.93 3.59 -11.40
CA THR A 139 13.59 2.67 -12.35
C THR A 139 12.56 1.93 -13.22
N VAL A 140 11.46 1.47 -12.61
CA VAL A 140 10.35 0.82 -13.31
C VAL A 140 9.72 1.75 -14.34
N GLU A 141 9.34 2.95 -13.93
CA GLU A 141 8.67 3.92 -14.80
C GLU A 141 9.58 4.30 -15.97
N LYS A 142 10.86 4.62 -15.71
CA LYS A 142 11.84 4.88 -16.77
C LYS A 142 11.93 3.71 -17.76
N ARG A 143 11.96 2.46 -17.30
CA ARG A 143 12.06 1.29 -18.18
C ARG A 143 10.80 1.09 -19.04
N LEU A 144 9.63 1.46 -18.54
CA LEU A 144 8.35 1.19 -19.21
C LEU A 144 7.83 2.37 -20.05
N THR A 145 8.35 3.57 -19.85
CA THR A 145 7.95 4.78 -20.60
C THR A 145 8.98 5.26 -21.62
N THR A 146 10.14 4.60 -21.71
CA THR A 146 11.19 4.89 -22.70
C THR A 146 11.21 3.78 -23.74
#